data_AF-A0A8S2XHK2-F1
#
_entry.id   AF-A0A8S2XHK2-F1
#
_cell.length_a   1.000
_cell.length_b   1.000
_cell.length_c   1.000
_cell.angle_alpha   90.00
_cell.angle_beta   90.00
_cell.angle_gamma   90.00
#
_symmetry.space_group_name_H-M   'P 1'
#
loop_
_entity.id
_entity.type
_entity.pdbx_description
1 polymer ?
#
loop_
_entity_poly.entity_id
_entity_poly.type
_entity_poly.pdbx_seq_one_letter_code
_entity_poly.pdbx_strand_id
1 'polypeptide(L)'
;YTLYWDSWSVNKTFNCVAKVGRGGPCSSSYECQDYNYLSCISGTCGCTQYQYYDNVSSCEPKLNYSYPCAGTYQCRNWTSGPNLQCIFGGSVYQCLCLSSQYYDYCLDMCVAVKGWQVACTTSSCYPSSQCDLTKSLSCVSGLW
;
A
#
# COMPACT_ATOMS: atom_id res chain seq x y z
N TYR A 1 -9.61 -24.72 -11.26
CA TYR A 1 -10.81 -23.88 -11.12
C TYR A 1 -11.33 -24.02 -9.70
N THR A 2 -11.34 -22.95 -8.91
CA THR A 2 -12.00 -22.93 -7.59
C THR A 2 -13.46 -22.51 -7.76
N LEU A 3 -14.34 -23.28 -7.13
CA LEU A 3 -15.79 -23.06 -7.14
C LEU A 3 -16.18 -22.42 -5.80
N TYR A 4 -17.28 -21.66 -5.77
CA TYR A 4 -17.87 -21.19 -4.51
C TYR A 4 -19.35 -21.51 -4.42
N TRP A 5 -19.85 -21.41 -3.19
CA TRP A 5 -21.21 -21.74 -2.84
C TRP A 5 -22.08 -20.49 -2.93
N ASP A 6 -22.94 -20.41 -3.95
CA ASP A 6 -23.93 -19.34 -4.08
C ASP A 6 -25.27 -19.81 -3.50
N SER A 7 -25.74 -19.12 -2.46
CA SER A 7 -27.03 -19.36 -1.79
C SER A 7 -28.07 -18.30 -2.10
N TRP A 8 -27.73 -17.31 -2.95
CA TRP A 8 -28.51 -16.10 -3.17
C TRP A 8 -29.47 -16.19 -4.36
N SER A 9 -29.46 -17.26 -5.14
CA SER A 9 -30.46 -17.46 -6.18
C SER A 9 -31.82 -17.83 -5.56
N VAL A 10 -32.84 -17.01 -5.84
CA VAL A 10 -34.24 -17.18 -5.38
C VAL A 10 -34.84 -18.54 -5.76
N ASN A 11 -34.20 -19.27 -6.68
CA ASN A 11 -34.37 -20.71 -6.89
C ASN A 11 -33.15 -21.46 -6.31
N LYS A 12 -33.37 -22.21 -5.23
CA LYS A 12 -32.37 -23.02 -4.51
C LYS A 12 -31.89 -24.23 -5.34
N THR A 13 -31.18 -23.99 -6.44
CA THR A 13 -30.37 -25.02 -7.10
C THR A 13 -28.93 -24.85 -6.68
N PHE A 14 -28.46 -25.80 -5.87
CA PHE A 14 -27.08 -25.86 -5.35
C PHE A 14 -26.10 -26.15 -6.50
N ASN A 15 -25.65 -25.10 -7.19
CA ASN A 15 -24.72 -25.22 -8.29
C ASN A 15 -23.36 -24.65 -7.87
N CYS A 16 -22.30 -25.39 -8.17
CA CYS A 16 -20.95 -24.86 -8.07
C CYS A 16 -20.72 -23.85 -9.20
N VAL A 17 -20.54 -22.58 -8.85
CA VAL A 17 -20.27 -21.52 -9.82
C VAL A 17 -18.79 -21.20 -9.83
N ALA A 18 -18.25 -20.92 -11.02
CA ALA A 18 -16.87 -20.50 -11.17
C ALA A 18 -16.64 -19.15 -10.50
N LYS A 19 -15.53 -19.01 -9.76
CA LYS A 19 -15.14 -17.73 -9.17
C LYS A 19 -14.82 -16.68 -10.24
N VAL A 20 -15.27 -15.46 -9.98
CA VAL A 20 -15.15 -14.29 -10.83
C VAL A 20 -13.72 -13.74 -10.78
N GLY A 21 -13.15 -13.52 -11.98
CA GLY A 21 -11.82 -12.94 -12.15
C GLY A 21 -11.80 -11.43 -11.91
N ARG A 22 -10.60 -10.84 -12.02
CA ARG A 22 -10.38 -9.40 -11.84
C ARG A 22 -11.27 -8.57 -12.79
N GLY A 23 -11.88 -7.51 -12.24
CA GLY A 23 -12.77 -6.60 -12.96
C GLY A 23 -14.18 -7.14 -13.18
N GLY A 24 -14.45 -8.41 -12.87
CA GLY A 24 -15.79 -8.97 -12.94
C GLY A 24 -16.68 -8.49 -11.78
N PRO A 25 -18.01 -8.49 -11.97
CA PRO A 25 -18.95 -8.05 -10.95
C PRO A 25 -19.00 -9.04 -9.79
N CYS A 26 -19.27 -8.52 -8.59
CA CYS A 26 -19.47 -9.35 -7.40
C CYS A 26 -20.41 -8.67 -6.40
N SER A 27 -21.09 -9.46 -5.58
CA SER A 27 -21.83 -8.97 -4.41
C SER A 27 -21.08 -9.23 -3.10
N SER A 28 -20.17 -10.22 -3.11
CA SER A 28 -19.37 -10.64 -1.96
C SER A 28 -17.97 -11.10 -2.38
N SER A 29 -16.99 -10.98 -1.48
CA SER A 29 -15.61 -11.43 -1.72
C SER A 29 -15.48 -12.93 -1.97
N TYR A 30 -16.44 -13.75 -1.50
CA TYR A 30 -16.44 -15.19 -1.77
C TYR A 30 -16.65 -15.53 -3.25
N GLU A 31 -17.19 -14.60 -4.03
CA GLU A 31 -17.40 -14.76 -5.47
C GLU A 31 -16.08 -14.59 -6.25
N CYS A 32 -15.12 -13.85 -5.69
CA CYS A 32 -13.86 -13.54 -6.35
C CYS A 32 -12.84 -14.69 -6.24
N GLN A 33 -11.91 -14.76 -7.18
CA GLN A 33 -10.85 -15.79 -7.19
C GLN A 33 -9.87 -15.64 -6.01
N ASP A 34 -9.93 -16.58 -5.06
CA ASP A 34 -9.05 -16.58 -3.87
C ASP A 34 -7.59 -16.86 -4.21
N TYR A 35 -7.32 -17.70 -5.21
CA TYR A 35 -5.96 -18.06 -5.61
C TYR A 35 -5.18 -16.89 -6.20
N ASN A 36 -5.90 -15.83 -6.62
CA ASN A 36 -5.32 -14.55 -7.06
C ASN A 36 -5.43 -13.47 -5.96
N TYR A 37 -5.88 -13.84 -4.76
CA TYR A 37 -6.11 -12.96 -3.61
C TYR A 37 -7.04 -11.76 -3.93
N LEU A 38 -8.06 -11.98 -4.78
CA LEU A 38 -9.04 -10.95 -5.12
C LEU A 38 -10.10 -10.81 -4.02
N SER A 39 -10.61 -9.59 -3.84
CA SER A 39 -11.72 -9.26 -2.94
C SER A 39 -12.78 -8.46 -3.69
N CYS A 40 -14.03 -8.48 -3.22
CA CYS A 40 -15.09 -7.69 -3.80
C CYS A 40 -15.04 -6.25 -3.27
N ILE A 41 -14.67 -5.32 -4.15
CA ILE A 41 -14.43 -3.91 -3.81
C ILE A 41 -15.32 -3.06 -4.71
N SER A 42 -16.25 -2.34 -4.09
CA SER A 42 -17.23 -1.50 -4.80
C SER A 42 -17.98 -2.24 -5.91
N GLY A 43 -18.36 -3.51 -5.65
CA GLY A 43 -19.11 -4.35 -6.60
C GLY A 43 -18.26 -5.02 -7.69
N THR A 44 -16.93 -4.94 -7.61
CA THR A 44 -16.02 -5.57 -8.59
C THR A 44 -14.89 -6.35 -7.91
N CYS A 45 -14.48 -7.48 -8.49
CA CYS A 45 -13.36 -8.25 -7.97
C CYS A 45 -12.02 -7.55 -8.28
N GLY A 46 -11.27 -7.20 -7.24
CA GLY A 46 -10.00 -6.48 -7.36
C GLY A 46 -9.07 -6.70 -6.17
N CYS A 47 -7.89 -6.08 -6.23
CA CYS A 47 -6.96 -6.05 -5.11
C CYS A 47 -7.38 -5.01 -4.08
N THR A 48 -7.20 -5.32 -2.80
CA THR A 48 -7.45 -4.35 -1.73
C THR A 48 -6.53 -3.14 -1.86
N GLN A 49 -6.85 -2.04 -1.16
CA GLN A 49 -6.03 -0.82 -1.21
C GLN A 49 -4.57 -1.01 -0.77
N TYR A 50 -4.28 -2.08 -0.02
CA TYR A 50 -2.94 -2.44 0.45
C TYR A 50 -2.16 -3.35 -0.50
N GLN A 51 -2.78 -3.71 -1.63
CA GLN A 51 -2.20 -4.60 -2.62
C GLN A 51 -2.14 -3.91 -3.99
N TYR A 52 -1.33 -4.46 -4.88
CA TYR A 52 -1.31 -4.14 -6.30
C TYR A 52 -1.42 -5.43 -7.10
N TYR A 53 -1.94 -5.34 -8.33
CA TYR A 53 -1.97 -6.47 -9.24
C TYR A 53 -0.63 -6.54 -9.98
N ASP A 54 0.09 -7.65 -9.87
CA ASP A 54 1.45 -7.81 -10.40
C ASP A 54 1.53 -7.95 -11.94
N ASN A 55 0.40 -7.85 -12.62
CA ASN A 55 0.20 -8.08 -14.06
C ASN A 55 0.47 -9.53 -14.51
N VAL A 56 0.81 -10.45 -13.60
CA VAL A 56 1.04 -11.87 -13.91
C VAL A 56 -0.17 -12.68 -13.46
N SER A 57 -0.54 -12.59 -12.19
CA SER A 57 -1.68 -13.37 -11.69
C SER A 57 -2.33 -12.88 -10.41
N SER A 58 -1.60 -12.26 -9.48
CA SER A 58 -2.05 -12.12 -8.10
C SER A 58 -2.01 -10.69 -7.56
N CYS A 59 -2.80 -10.47 -6.52
CA CYS A 59 -2.72 -9.27 -5.69
C CYS A 59 -1.57 -9.38 -4.69
N GLU A 60 -0.50 -8.68 -4.96
CA GLU A 60 0.70 -8.64 -4.14
C GLU A 60 0.66 -7.47 -3.13
N PRO A 61 1.25 -7.61 -1.94
CA PRO A 61 1.36 -6.50 -0.99
C PRO A 61 2.11 -5.31 -1.59
N LYS A 62 1.63 -4.09 -1.34
CA LYS A 62 2.33 -2.88 -1.77
C LYS A 62 3.70 -2.74 -1.09
N LEU A 63 4.65 -2.24 -1.88
CA LEU A 63 6.05 -2.10 -1.54
C LEU A 63 6.28 -0.94 -0.54
N ASN A 64 7.15 -1.20 0.42
CA ASN A 64 7.53 -0.24 1.46
C ASN A 64 8.59 0.75 0.95
N TYR A 65 8.92 1.74 1.77
CA TYR A 65 9.96 2.71 1.47
C TYR A 65 11.31 2.05 1.09
N SER A 66 11.98 2.59 0.08
CA SER A 66 13.27 2.12 -0.48
C SER A 66 13.23 0.78 -1.23
N TYR A 67 12.07 0.11 -1.30
CA TYR A 67 11.96 -1.12 -2.08
C TYR A 67 12.00 -0.83 -3.59
N PRO A 68 12.70 -1.65 -4.39
CA PRO A 68 12.73 -1.51 -5.84
C PRO A 68 11.33 -1.66 -6.45
N CYS A 69 11.01 -0.84 -7.45
CA CYS A 69 9.71 -0.82 -8.11
C CYS A 69 9.84 -0.60 -9.61
N ALA A 70 8.83 -1.07 -10.35
CA ALA A 70 8.63 -0.81 -11.78
C ALA A 70 7.57 0.28 -12.03
N GLY A 71 6.72 0.60 -11.04
CA GLY A 71 5.73 1.67 -11.15
C GLY A 71 5.11 2.08 -9.83
N THR A 72 4.59 3.31 -9.76
CA THR A 72 4.04 3.92 -8.53
C THR A 72 2.86 3.15 -7.95
N TYR A 73 2.09 2.44 -8.77
CA TYR A 73 0.97 1.61 -8.31
C TYR A 73 1.39 0.49 -7.35
N GLN A 74 2.66 0.07 -7.41
CA GLN A 74 3.23 -0.96 -6.52
C GLN A 74 3.59 -0.39 -5.15
N CYS A 75 3.84 0.92 -5.05
CA CYS A 75 4.27 1.54 -3.81
C CYS A 75 3.11 1.78 -2.85
N ARG A 76 3.40 1.70 -1.56
CA ARG A 76 2.42 1.94 -0.50
C ARG A 76 1.80 3.34 -0.64
N ASN A 77 0.48 3.38 -0.54
CA ASN A 77 -0.32 4.59 -0.50
C ASN A 77 -1.16 4.59 0.78
N TRP A 78 -1.44 5.79 1.29
CA TRP A 78 -2.26 6.00 2.48
C TRP A 78 -3.51 6.77 2.10
N THR A 79 -4.61 6.52 2.82
CA THR A 79 -5.89 7.20 2.58
C THR A 79 -5.81 8.69 2.96
N SER A 80 -4.94 9.03 3.90
CA SER A 80 -4.76 10.37 4.44
C SER A 80 -3.27 10.73 4.46
N GLY A 81 -2.73 11.14 3.32
CA GLY A 81 -1.34 11.59 3.24
C GLY A 81 -0.74 11.47 1.85
N PRO A 82 0.50 11.96 1.67
CA PRO A 82 1.22 11.75 0.45
C PRO A 82 1.71 10.30 0.33
N ASN A 83 1.60 9.76 -0.87
CA ASN A 83 1.94 8.37 -1.18
C ASN A 83 3.41 8.24 -1.58
N LEU A 84 3.97 7.03 -1.39
CA LEU A 84 5.24 6.70 -2.02
C LEU A 84 5.08 6.73 -3.54
N GLN A 85 6.11 7.22 -4.21
CA GLN A 85 6.21 7.22 -5.66
C GLN A 85 7.37 6.35 -6.11
N CYS A 86 7.20 5.68 -7.25
CA CYS A 86 8.28 4.93 -7.85
C CYS A 86 9.19 5.89 -8.63
N ILE A 87 10.26 6.35 -7.99
CA ILE A 87 11.19 7.34 -8.54
C ILE A 87 12.63 6.84 -8.49
N PHE A 88 13.50 7.45 -9.29
CA PHE A 88 14.89 7.02 -9.43
C PHE A 88 15.70 7.36 -8.16
N GLY A 89 16.11 6.35 -7.40
CA GLY A 89 16.87 6.47 -6.15
C GLY A 89 18.39 6.46 -6.33
N GLY A 90 18.90 6.68 -7.55
CA GLY A 90 20.32 6.77 -7.87
C GLY A 90 20.88 5.59 -8.67
N SER A 91 20.46 4.36 -8.38
CA SER A 91 20.86 3.16 -9.16
C SER A 91 19.70 2.36 -9.71
N VAL A 92 18.56 2.37 -9.02
CA VAL A 92 17.32 1.71 -9.43
C VAL A 92 16.12 2.58 -9.06
N TYR A 93 14.97 2.31 -9.68
CA TYR A 93 13.71 2.90 -9.26
C TYR A 93 13.26 2.27 -7.94
N GLN A 94 12.84 3.10 -7.00
CA GLN A 94 12.45 2.70 -5.66
C GLN A 94 11.21 3.47 -5.21
N CYS A 95 10.47 2.89 -4.27
CA CYS A 95 9.36 3.57 -3.61
C CYS A 95 9.90 4.59 -2.61
N LEU A 96 9.89 5.86 -3.00
CA LEU A 96 10.43 6.98 -2.23
C LEU A 96 9.39 8.10 -2.10
N CYS A 97 9.61 9.01 -1.15
CA CYS A 97 8.81 10.23 -1.06
C CYS A 97 9.18 11.22 -2.18
N LEU A 98 8.26 12.11 -2.51
CA LEU A 98 8.56 13.23 -3.42
C LEU A 98 9.65 14.14 -2.84
N SER A 99 10.33 14.93 -3.69
CA SER A 99 11.42 15.82 -3.28
C SER A 99 11.01 16.92 -2.27
N SER A 100 9.71 17.20 -2.15
CA SER A 100 9.15 18.13 -1.17
C SER A 100 8.75 17.47 0.16
N GLN A 101 9.13 16.20 0.35
CA GLN A 101 8.72 15.36 1.47
C GLN A 101 9.92 14.57 2.03
N TYR A 102 9.76 14.07 3.26
CA TYR A 102 10.67 13.10 3.86
C TYR A 102 9.87 11.89 4.36
N TYR A 103 10.53 10.74 4.52
CA TYR A 103 9.91 9.57 5.12
C TYR A 103 10.01 9.65 6.64
N ASP A 104 8.87 9.67 7.31
CA ASP A 104 8.78 9.61 8.77
C ASP A 104 8.62 8.14 9.18
N TYR A 105 9.65 7.57 9.82
CA TYR A 105 9.64 6.19 10.29
C TYR A 105 8.70 5.95 11.48
N CYS A 106 8.36 6.98 12.24
CA CYS A 106 7.44 6.87 13.37
C CYS A 106 6.00 6.82 12.88
N LEU A 107 5.67 7.62 11.86
CA LEU A 107 4.36 7.61 11.22
C LEU A 107 4.24 6.57 10.09
N ASP A 108 5.35 5.95 9.71
CA ASP A 108 5.48 5.01 8.61
C ASP A 108 4.83 5.55 7.31
N MET A 109 5.10 6.83 7.00
CA MET A 109 4.54 7.55 5.85
C MET A 109 5.39 8.73 5.39
N CYS A 110 5.11 9.23 4.19
CA CYS A 110 5.72 10.48 3.72
C CYS A 110 5.07 11.69 4.41
N VAL A 111 5.90 12.67 4.77
CA VAL A 111 5.47 13.92 5.41
C VAL A 111 6.08 15.09 4.66
N ALA A 112 5.29 16.16 4.45
CA ALA A 112 5.78 17.37 3.80
C ALA A 112 6.92 17.99 4.61
N VAL A 113 7.97 18.44 3.91
CA VAL A 113 9.03 19.23 4.53
C VAL A 113 8.41 20.54 5.01
N LYS A 114 8.44 20.79 6.32
CA LYS A 114 8.04 22.08 6.84
C LYS A 114 9.13 23.09 6.48
N GLY A 115 8.73 24.24 5.93
CA GLY A 115 9.67 25.34 5.69
C GLY A 115 10.44 25.71 6.96
N TRP A 116 11.61 26.32 6.77
CA TRP A 116 12.71 26.56 7.73
C TRP A 116 12.36 27.29 9.05
N GLN A 117 11.08 27.49 9.37
CA GLN A 117 10.60 28.22 10.55
C GLN A 117 9.60 27.46 11.43
N VAL A 118 9.24 26.21 11.10
CA VAL A 118 8.37 25.43 11.99
C VAL A 118 9.23 24.52 12.87
N ALA A 119 9.34 24.88 14.15
CA ALA A 119 9.96 24.04 15.15
C ALA A 119 9.34 22.62 15.12
N CYS A 120 10.18 21.60 15.13
CA CYS A 120 9.74 20.23 15.33
C CYS A 120 9.09 20.17 16.72
N THR A 121 7.77 20.01 16.78
CA THR A 121 7.10 19.73 18.05
C THR A 121 7.50 18.33 18.45
N THR A 122 8.24 18.22 19.55
CA THR A 122 8.79 17.01 20.17
C THR A 122 7.76 15.97 20.61
N SER A 123 6.51 16.07 20.16
CA SER A 123 5.39 15.23 20.60
C SER A 123 5.20 13.95 19.79
N SER A 124 6.04 13.64 18.79
CA SER A 124 5.86 12.45 17.93
C SER A 124 7.02 11.46 17.94
N CYS A 125 8.20 11.85 18.42
CA CYS A 125 9.36 10.97 18.57
C CYS A 125 9.76 11.00 20.05
N TYR A 126 9.91 9.82 20.67
CA TYR A 126 10.41 9.70 22.04
C TYR A 126 11.67 10.58 22.26
N PRO A 127 11.87 11.13 23.48
CA PRO A 127 12.83 12.20 23.73
C PRO A 127 14.27 11.66 23.68
N SER A 128 14.90 11.70 22.52
CA SER A 128 16.38 11.65 22.37
C SER A 128 16.87 11.80 20.92
N SER A 129 16.01 11.76 19.91
CA SER A 129 16.43 11.93 18.51
C SER A 129 16.26 13.38 18.05
N GLN A 130 17.38 14.08 17.87
CA GLN A 130 17.39 15.35 17.14
C GLN A 130 17.14 15.08 15.65
N CYS A 131 16.20 15.79 15.04
CA CYS A 131 15.98 15.78 13.59
C CYS A 131 17.13 16.52 12.89
N ASP A 132 18.11 15.79 12.36
CA ASP A 132 19.12 16.36 11.47
C ASP A 132 18.57 16.45 10.04
N LEU A 133 18.35 17.69 9.57
CA LEU A 133 17.78 17.99 8.25
C LEU A 133 18.78 17.81 7.10
N THR A 134 20.03 17.40 7.37
CA THR A 134 21.08 17.31 6.35
C THR A 134 21.38 15.89 5.86
N LYS A 135 20.86 14.86 6.53
CA LYS A 135 21.05 13.46 6.16
C LYS A 135 19.71 12.73 6.31
N SER A 136 19.37 11.95 5.29
CA SER A 136 18.34 10.89 5.33
C SER A 136 18.10 10.40 6.76
N LEU A 137 16.87 10.60 7.26
CA LEU A 137 16.51 10.34 8.65
C LEU A 137 16.92 8.92 9.09
N SER A 138 18.02 8.82 9.82
CA SER A 138 18.32 7.64 10.62
C SER A 138 17.98 7.98 12.06
N CYS A 139 17.00 7.30 12.65
CA CYS A 139 16.80 7.28 14.09
C CYS A 139 18.04 6.61 14.72
N VAL A 140 19.05 7.39 15.10
CA VAL A 140 20.21 6.85 15.82
C VAL A 140 19.82 6.73 17.29
N SER A 141 19.63 5.50 17.76
CA SER A 141 19.54 5.21 19.19
C SER A 141 20.95 5.28 19.80
N GLY A 142 21.18 6.23 20.71
CA GLY A 142 22.31 6.20 21.65
C GLY A 142 23.12 7.49 21.74
N LEU A 143 23.63 7.73 22.96
CA LEU A 143 24.43 8.86 23.49
C LEU A 143 23.55 9.88 24.25
N TRP A 144 23.35 9.81 25.57
CA TRP A 144 24.10 9.22 26.69
C TRP A 144 23.14 8.75 27.78
#